data_AF-A0A4Y7IXG9-F1
#
_entry.id   AF-A0A4Y7IXG9-F1
#
_cell.length_a   1.000
_cell.length_b   1.000
_cell.length_c   1.000
_cell.angle_alpha   90.00
_cell.angle_beta   90.00
_cell.angle_gamma   90.00
#
_symmetry.space_group_name_H-M   'P 1'
#
loop_
_entity.id
_entity.type
_entity.pdbx_description
1 polymer ?
#
loop_
_entity_poly.entity_id
_entity_poly.type
_entity_poly.pdbx_seq_one_letter_code
_entity_poly.pdbx_strand_id
1 'polypeptide(L)'
;MRSVLAAMVLISFACHVVTKKADPKVLANKASKAVKAGASTIKKKAKNICTSVIFHRPKTLQKARNPKYQYISALPRNKLDHYQILEYPLTTESAMKKIEDNKKKKTRMLSRRCTTSRQIK
;
A
#
# COMPACT_ATOMS: atom_id res chain seq x y z
N MET A 1 -46.17 -30.70 29.18
CA MET A 1 -46.55 -31.45 30.40
C MET A 1 -47.67 -32.42 30.06
N ARG A 2 -47.34 -33.68 29.77
CA ARG A 2 -48.07 -34.91 30.14
C ARG A 2 -47.55 -36.07 29.30
N SER A 3 -47.41 -37.20 29.97
CA SER A 3 -47.10 -38.55 29.51
C SER A 3 -45.63 -38.88 29.14
N VAL A 4 -44.69 -38.85 30.07
CA VAL A 4 -44.15 -40.09 30.68
C VAL A 4 -45.22 -41.18 30.83
N LEU A 5 -44.89 -42.47 30.62
CA LEU A 5 -45.61 -43.64 31.16
C LEU A 5 -46.37 -44.59 30.20
N ALA A 6 -46.06 -44.64 28.90
CA ALA A 6 -46.48 -45.81 28.13
C ALA A 6 -45.36 -46.27 27.19
N ALA A 7 -44.91 -47.51 27.39
CA ALA A 7 -43.89 -48.21 26.62
C ALA A 7 -42.41 -48.07 27.08
N MET A 8 -42.21 -47.94 28.39
CA MET A 8 -41.22 -48.79 29.10
C MET A 8 -41.76 -50.23 29.23
N VAL A 9 -42.23 -50.84 28.13
CA VAL A 9 -42.71 -52.22 28.13
C VAL A 9 -42.18 -52.90 26.86
N LEU A 10 -41.23 -53.80 27.10
CA LEU A 10 -40.58 -54.76 26.20
C LEU A 10 -39.40 -54.17 25.39
N ILE A 11 -38.13 -54.21 25.80
CA ILE A 11 -37.38 -55.36 26.36
C ILE A 11 -37.94 -56.68 25.87
N SER A 12 -37.69 -56.98 24.59
CA SER A 12 -37.31 -58.31 24.07
C SER A 12 -37.77 -58.44 22.61
N PHE A 13 -36.89 -58.07 21.67
CA PHE A 13 -36.59 -59.00 20.59
C PHE A 13 -35.20 -58.66 20.05
N ALA A 14 -34.27 -59.54 20.35
CA ALA A 14 -32.88 -59.45 19.96
C ALA A 14 -32.74 -59.18 18.45
N CYS A 15 -32.26 -57.99 18.08
CA CYS A 15 -31.63 -57.82 16.78
C CYS A 15 -30.27 -58.49 16.89
N HIS A 16 -30.22 -59.76 16.48
CA HIS A 16 -28.98 -60.46 16.23
C HIS A 16 -28.29 -59.73 15.07
N VAL A 17 -27.41 -58.78 15.41
CA VAL A 17 -26.48 -58.18 14.46
C VAL A 17 -25.53 -59.30 14.04
N VAL A 18 -25.87 -59.99 12.96
CA VAL A 18 -24.92 -60.85 12.27
C VAL A 18 -23.86 -59.91 11.68
N THR A 19 -22.74 -59.76 12.39
CA THR A 19 -21.52 -59.16 11.86
C THR A 19 -20.96 -60.08 10.78
N LYS A 20 -21.58 -60.07 9.59
CA LYS A 20 -20.94 -60.63 8.40
C LYS A 20 -19.74 -59.75 8.09
N LYS A 21 -18.53 -60.27 8.32
CA LYS A 21 -17.30 -59.65 7.84
C LYS A 21 -17.47 -59.46 6.33
N ALA A 22 -17.55 -58.21 5.88
CA ALA A 22 -17.73 -57.90 4.47
C ALA A 22 -16.59 -58.53 3.66
N ASP A 23 -16.90 -59.00 2.44
CA ASP A 23 -15.92 -59.65 1.59
C ASP A 23 -14.65 -58.78 1.44
N PRO A 24 -13.45 -59.36 1.58
CA PRO A 24 -12.19 -58.58 1.59
C PRO A 24 -12.02 -57.76 0.30
N LYS A 25 -12.58 -58.24 -0.82
CA LYS A 25 -12.60 -57.54 -2.11
C LYS A 25 -13.44 -56.27 -2.07
N VAL A 26 -14.58 -56.28 -1.38
CA VAL A 26 -15.48 -55.11 -1.29
C VAL A 26 -14.89 -54.05 -0.35
N LEU A 27 -14.25 -54.47 0.73
CA LEU A 27 -13.51 -53.58 1.64
C LEU A 27 -12.29 -52.95 0.92
N ALA A 28 -11.53 -53.75 0.16
CA ALA A 28 -10.41 -53.26 -0.64
C ALA A 28 -10.87 -52.25 -1.71
N ASN A 29 -11.98 -52.53 -2.38
CA ASN A 29 -12.55 -51.61 -3.36
C ASN A 29 -13.02 -50.30 -2.72
N LYS A 30 -13.64 -50.34 -1.53
CA LYS A 30 -14.04 -49.14 -0.78
C LYS A 30 -12.82 -48.33 -0.31
N ALA A 31 -11.78 -48.99 0.20
CA ALA A 31 -10.53 -48.34 0.58
C ALA A 31 -9.82 -47.69 -0.62
N SER A 32 -9.76 -48.38 -1.77
CA SER A 32 -9.15 -47.82 -2.98
C SER A 32 -9.89 -46.59 -3.51
N LYS A 33 -11.22 -46.56 -3.41
CA LYS A 33 -12.06 -45.42 -3.78
C LYS A 33 -11.85 -44.25 -2.82
N ALA A 34 -11.73 -44.51 -1.52
CA ALA A 34 -11.45 -43.49 -0.52
C ALA A 34 -10.05 -42.86 -0.70
N VAL A 35 -9.02 -43.65 -1.01
CA VAL A 35 -7.66 -43.15 -1.27
C VAL A 35 -7.61 -42.32 -2.55
N LYS A 36 -8.26 -42.75 -3.64
CA LYS A 36 -8.34 -41.99 -4.90
C LYS A 36 -9.11 -40.66 -4.72
N ALA A 37 -10.21 -40.69 -3.97
CA ALA A 37 -10.97 -39.49 -3.63
C ALA A 37 -10.15 -38.51 -2.76
N GLY A 38 -9.44 -39.03 -1.75
CA GLY A 38 -8.56 -38.24 -0.86
C GLY A 38 -7.28 -37.71 -1.52
N ALA A 39 -6.77 -38.37 -2.56
CA ALA A 39 -5.57 -37.93 -3.29
C ALA A 39 -5.83 -36.68 -4.15
N SER A 40 -7.06 -36.49 -4.65
CA SER A 40 -7.45 -35.31 -5.43
C SER A 40 -7.62 -34.04 -4.58
N THR A 41 -7.85 -34.20 -3.27
CA THR A 41 -8.15 -33.10 -2.33
C THR A 41 -6.95 -32.69 -1.48
N ILE A 42 -5.78 -33.30 -1.67
CA ILE A 42 -4.51 -32.75 -1.18
C ILE A 42 -4.25 -31.49 -2.01
N LYS A 43 -4.87 -30.39 -1.56
CA LYS A 43 -4.62 -29.05 -2.08
C LYS A 43 -3.11 -28.88 -2.09
N LYS A 44 -2.51 -28.89 -3.29
CA LYS A 44 -1.10 -28.55 -3.47
C LYS A 44 -0.98 -27.12 -2.96
N LYS A 45 -0.65 -26.96 -1.68
CA LYS A 45 -0.25 -25.65 -1.15
C LYS A 45 0.87 -25.21 -2.07
N ALA A 46 0.69 -24.09 -2.75
CA ALA A 46 1.72 -23.54 -3.61
C ALA A 46 2.99 -23.46 -2.76
N LYS A 47 3.99 -24.27 -3.10
CA LYS A 47 5.24 -24.31 -2.35
C LYS A 47 5.93 -22.99 -2.65
N ASN A 48 6.18 -22.17 -1.63
CA ASN A 48 7.03 -21.00 -1.76
C ASN A 48 8.47 -21.52 -1.91
N ILE A 49 8.91 -21.69 -3.16
CA ILE A 49 10.25 -22.18 -3.49
C ILE A 49 11.18 -20.98 -3.56
N CYS A 50 12.20 -20.94 -2.71
CA CYS A 50 13.28 -19.96 -2.81
C CYS A 50 14.31 -20.48 -3.82
N THR A 51 14.42 -19.82 -4.98
CA THR A 51 15.38 -20.20 -6.04
C THR A 51 16.81 -19.73 -5.73
N SER A 52 16.97 -18.65 -4.96
CA SER A 52 18.26 -18.10 -4.54
C SER A 52 18.69 -18.61 -3.17
N VAL A 53 20.00 -18.69 -2.94
CA VAL A 53 20.59 -19.04 -1.63
C VAL A 53 20.50 -17.85 -0.65
N ILE A 54 20.57 -16.62 -1.16
CA ILE A 54 20.52 -15.40 -0.35
C ILE A 54 19.06 -14.99 -0.14
N PHE A 55 18.75 -14.65 1.12
CA PHE A 55 17.47 -14.09 1.51
C PHE A 55 17.43 -12.59 1.18
N HIS A 56 16.43 -12.18 0.39
CA HIS A 56 16.17 -10.78 0.08
C HIS A 56 14.96 -10.28 0.84
N ARG A 57 15.06 -9.07 1.40
CA ARG A 57 13.91 -8.40 2.00
C ARG A 57 12.81 -8.26 0.93
N PRO A 58 11.58 -8.75 1.17
CA PRO A 58 10.48 -8.57 0.23
C PRO A 58 10.15 -7.08 0.11
N LYS A 59 9.78 -6.66 -1.10
CA LYS A 59 9.33 -5.28 -1.33
C LYS A 59 7.99 -5.08 -0.63
N THR A 60 8.01 -4.23 0.38
CA THR A 60 6.82 -3.83 1.14
C THR A 60 6.27 -2.51 0.59
N LEU A 61 4.97 -2.28 0.72
CA LEU A 61 4.35 -0.98 0.43
C LEU A 61 4.98 0.11 1.31
N GLN A 62 5.56 1.14 0.68
CA GLN A 62 6.03 2.34 1.37
C GLN A 62 4.94 3.40 1.31
N LYS A 63 4.33 3.70 2.46
CA LYS A 63 3.31 4.75 2.55
C LYS A 63 3.99 6.13 2.59
N ALA A 64 3.39 7.12 1.94
CA ALA A 64 3.81 8.51 2.06
C ALA A 64 3.65 9.00 3.51
N ARG A 65 4.45 9.98 3.91
CA ARG A 65 4.38 10.56 5.26
C ARG A 65 3.10 11.41 5.39
N ASN A 66 2.23 11.04 6.32
CA ASN A 66 1.04 11.80 6.71
C ASN A 66 1.16 12.18 8.19
N PRO A 67 1.79 13.33 8.53
CA PRO A 67 1.94 13.74 9.92
C PRO A 67 0.58 14.11 10.52
N LYS A 68 0.35 13.79 11.80
CA LYS A 68 -0.92 14.08 12.50
C LYS A 68 -1.11 15.59 12.73
N TYR A 69 -0.02 16.34 12.77
CA TYR A 69 0.00 17.78 13.00
C TYR A 69 1.06 18.43 12.11
N GLN A 70 0.92 19.72 11.85
CA GLN A 70 1.89 20.48 11.08
C GLN A 70 3.17 20.65 11.90
N TYR A 71 4.34 20.44 11.28
CA TYR A 71 5.64 20.60 11.94
C TYR A 71 5.96 22.07 12.25
N ILE A 72 5.47 22.98 11.41
CA ILE A 72 5.59 24.43 11.58
C ILE A 72 4.17 24.99 11.59
N SER A 73 3.89 25.89 12.52
CA SER A 73 2.56 26.50 12.67
C SER A 73 2.21 27.45 11.53
N ALA A 74 3.19 28.18 10.99
CA ALA A 74 3.02 29.11 9.89
C ALA A 74 4.11 28.94 8.83
N LEU A 75 3.71 28.98 7.56
CA LEU A 75 4.65 28.89 6.45
C LEU A 75 5.51 30.17 6.37
N PRO A 76 6.82 30.04 6.08
CA PRO A 76 7.68 31.21 5.94
C PRO A 76 7.25 32.04 4.73
N ARG A 77 7.20 33.35 4.93
CA ARG A 77 6.96 34.34 3.86
C ARG A 77 8.15 34.40 2.91
N ASN A 78 7.85 34.69 1.64
CA ASN A 78 8.88 35.00 0.65
C ASN A 78 9.68 36.22 1.11
N LYS A 79 11.01 36.10 1.09
CA LYS A 79 11.90 37.18 1.52
C LYS A 79 12.20 38.16 0.39
N LEU A 80 11.99 37.79 -0.87
CA LEU A 80 12.28 38.61 -2.04
C LEU A 80 11.00 39.27 -2.57
N ASP A 81 10.60 40.36 -1.92
CA ASP A 81 9.49 41.18 -2.39
C ASP A 81 9.94 42.10 -3.53
N HIS A 82 8.99 42.62 -4.32
CA HIS A 82 9.28 43.48 -5.48
C HIS A 82 10.17 44.69 -5.15
N TYR A 83 9.95 45.29 -3.97
CA TYR A 83 10.74 46.42 -3.48
C TYR A 83 12.15 46.02 -3.02
N GLN A 84 12.36 44.77 -2.64
CA GLN A 84 13.70 44.26 -2.32
C GLN A 84 14.46 43.82 -3.57
N ILE A 85 13.75 43.46 -4.64
CA ILE A 85 14.36 43.12 -5.92
C ILE A 85 14.93 44.37 -6.59
N LEU A 86 14.20 45.49 -6.53
CA LEU A 86 14.57 46.77 -7.13
C LEU A 86 15.05 47.72 -6.04
N GLU A 87 16.37 47.84 -5.86
CA GLU A 87 16.96 48.59 -4.75
C GLU A 87 16.96 50.11 -5.01
N TYR A 88 17.71 50.56 -6.02
CA TYR A 88 17.82 51.99 -6.37
C TYR A 88 18.05 52.20 -7.87
N PRO A 89 17.69 53.38 -8.41
CA PRO A 89 18.02 53.76 -9.77
C PRO A 89 19.52 54.03 -9.91
N LEU A 90 20.09 53.63 -11.04
CA LEU A 90 21.46 53.97 -11.43
C LEU A 90 21.49 55.35 -12.05
N THR A 91 22.25 56.26 -11.45
CA THR A 91 22.39 57.67 -11.85
C THR A 91 23.75 57.98 -12.48
N THR A 92 24.49 56.97 -12.95
CA THR A 92 25.77 57.19 -13.65
C THR A 92 25.55 57.79 -15.04
N GLU A 93 26.50 58.57 -15.54
CA GLU A 93 26.41 59.21 -16.86
C GLU A 93 26.10 58.19 -17.98
N SER A 94 26.77 57.03 -17.94
CA SER A 94 26.54 55.94 -18.89
C SER A 94 25.15 55.30 -18.77
N ALA A 95 24.58 55.26 -17.57
CA ALA A 95 23.21 54.77 -17.35
C ALA A 95 22.18 55.79 -17.85
N MET A 96 22.39 57.08 -17.56
CA MET A 96 21.56 58.18 -18.05
C MET A 96 21.54 58.21 -19.59
N LYS A 97 22.70 58.12 -20.23
CA LYS A 97 22.82 58.05 -21.69
C LYS A 97 22.06 56.87 -22.29
N LYS A 98 22.10 55.69 -21.65
CA LYS A 98 21.33 54.49 -22.05
C LYS A 98 19.82 54.66 -21.94
N ILE A 99 19.33 55.51 -21.04
CA ILE A 99 17.89 55.81 -20.91
C ILE A 99 17.42 56.62 -22.13
N GLU A 100 18.21 57.60 -22.55
CA GLU A 100 17.93 58.49 -23.69
C GLU A 100 17.95 57.73 -25.02
N ASP A 101 19.02 56.98 -25.29
CA ASP A 101 19.24 56.37 -26.60
C ASP A 101 18.35 55.13 -26.84
N ASN A 102 18.12 54.31 -25.80
CA ASN A 102 17.46 53.00 -25.94
C ASN A 102 16.07 52.92 -25.29
N LYS A 103 15.53 54.04 -24.80
CA LYS A 103 14.25 54.13 -24.04
C LYS A 103 14.13 53.09 -22.91
N LYS A 104 15.25 52.59 -22.36
CA LYS A 104 15.27 51.66 -21.23
C LYS A 104 15.03 52.45 -19.94
N LYS A 105 13.77 52.75 -19.64
CA LYS A 105 13.32 53.56 -18.48
C LYS A 105 13.72 53.00 -17.09
N LYS A 106 14.38 51.84 -17.00
CA LYS A 106 14.76 51.17 -15.75
C LYS A 106 16.19 50.64 -15.81
N THR A 107 17.18 51.52 -15.68
CA THR A 107 18.52 51.14 -15.20
C THR A 107 18.47 51.17 -13.67
N ARG A 108 18.04 50.08 -13.04
CA ARG A 108 18.00 49.94 -11.57
C ARG A 108 18.98 48.86 -11.15
N MET A 109 19.60 49.04 -9.99
CA MET A 109 20.36 47.97 -9.35
C MET A 109 19.43 46.88 -8.85
N LEU A 110 19.81 45.65 -9.15
CA LEU A 110 19.09 44.45 -8.79
C LEU A 110 19.80 43.76 -7.64
N SER A 111 19.03 43.26 -6.68
CA SER A 111 19.61 42.48 -5.60
C SER A 111 20.37 41.26 -6.14
N ARG A 112 21.50 40.91 -5.50
CA ARG A 112 22.33 39.75 -5.90
C ARG A 112 21.58 38.41 -5.82
N ARG A 113 20.49 38.37 -5.06
CA ARG A 113 19.63 37.19 -4.89
C ARG A 113 18.66 37.01 -6.06
N CYS A 114 18.48 38.01 -6.92
CA CYS A 114 17.66 37.90 -8.10
C CYS A 114 18.43 37.14 -9.20
N THR A 115 18.07 35.89 -9.42
CA THR A 115 18.75 35.00 -10.37
C THR A 115 18.06 34.91 -11.73
N THR A 116 16.78 35.28 -11.83
CA THR A 116 15.99 35.11 -13.05
C THR A 116 15.36 36.42 -13.52
N SER A 117 15.38 36.65 -14.83
CA SER A 117 14.75 37.83 -15.44
C SER A 117 13.22 37.86 -15.25
N ARG A 118 12.59 36.71 -14.98
CA ARG A 118 11.15 36.61 -14.64
C ARG A 118 10.79 37.26 -13.32
N GLN A 119 11.73 37.35 -12.36
CA GLN A 119 11.49 38.04 -11.08
C GLN A 119 11.49 39.57 -11.24
N ILE A 120 12.01 40.08 -12.36
CA ILE A 120 12.20 41.51 -12.64
C ILE A 120 11.06 42.07 -13.51
N LYS A 121 10.53 41.23 -14.40
CA LYS A 121 9.50 41.57 -15.38
C LYS A 121 8.14 41.74 -14.71
#